data_AF-A0A8T4I9M1-F1
#
_entry.id   AF-A0A8T4I9M1-F1
#
_cell.length_a   1.000
_cell.length_b   1.000
_cell.length_c   1.000
_cell.angle_alpha   90.00
_cell.angle_beta   90.00
_cell.angle_gamma   90.00
#
_symmetry.space_group_name_H-M   'P 1'
#
loop_
_entity.id
_entity.type
_entity.pdbx_description
1 polymer ?
#
loop_
_entity_poly.entity_id
_entity_poly.type
_entity_poly.pdbx_seq_one_letter_code
_entity_poly.pdbx_strand_id
1 'polypeptide(L)'
;MVSISNADATKANAQAPVPRGSNAAVAGAIAALGLLLWVASRFFAADLPVWAPWDFSVLWYLGFALTGWVYVRGLRITPQPGWRIGFFAMGMLLIWAVLQTRFEYVAQHMFFMNRIQHVVMHHLGPFLIAVAWPWPTLYRGLPSRLRALVDGRWFGAFMRFAQQPEIAAGLFVGLIALWLYPPVHFVAMIDPALYSVMNWSMVVDGILFWSVVLDPRPKALAHNSFAVRAVLGVGVMFPQIAIGALIAFADSDLYGFYAWCGRIYPSIDALSDQRIGGLIVWIPPAMMSVLSVILVLNAMRIVEEREGANAPGHGGTASGGWTGR
;
A
#
# COMPACT_ATOMS: atom_id res chain seq x y z
N MET A 1 -13.97 -8.83 2.81
CA MET A 1 -15.29 -9.48 2.66
C MET A 1 -16.16 -8.58 1.79
N VAL A 2 -16.33 -8.96 0.54
CA VAL A 2 -17.12 -8.23 -0.45
C VAL A 2 -18.58 -8.51 -0.11
N SER A 3 -19.36 -7.50 0.30
CA SER A 3 -20.81 -7.62 0.27
C SER A 3 -21.22 -7.61 -1.20
N ILE A 4 -21.11 -8.75 -1.84
CA ILE A 4 -21.67 -9.01 -3.15
C ILE A 4 -23.18 -8.99 -2.94
N SER A 5 -23.88 -8.06 -3.59
CA SER A 5 -25.35 -8.07 -3.64
C SER A 5 -25.83 -9.47 -4.03
N ASN A 6 -26.85 -9.99 -3.34
CA ASN A 6 -27.41 -11.34 -3.56
C ASN A 6 -27.78 -11.64 -5.03
N ALA A 7 -27.88 -10.61 -5.89
CA ALA A 7 -28.16 -10.77 -7.31
C ALA A 7 -26.99 -11.33 -8.15
N ASP A 8 -25.74 -11.17 -7.71
CA ASP A 8 -24.55 -11.67 -8.42
C ASP A 8 -24.18 -13.10 -8.00
N ALA A 9 -24.73 -13.61 -6.90
CA ALA A 9 -24.42 -14.93 -6.35
C ALA A 9 -25.07 -16.08 -7.14
N THR A 10 -26.22 -15.84 -7.79
CA THR A 10 -26.99 -16.88 -8.47
C THR A 10 -26.43 -17.28 -9.84
N LYS A 11 -25.50 -16.51 -10.43
CA LYS A 11 -24.82 -16.88 -11.69
C LYS A 11 -23.44 -17.52 -11.49
N ALA A 12 -22.99 -17.69 -10.24
CA ALA A 12 -21.61 -18.10 -9.93
C ALA A 12 -21.36 -19.62 -9.96
N ASN A 13 -22.37 -20.46 -10.22
CA ASN A 13 -22.31 -21.90 -9.94
C ASN A 13 -21.94 -22.82 -11.13
N ALA A 14 -21.26 -22.29 -12.14
CA ALA A 14 -20.68 -23.08 -13.22
C ALA A 14 -19.21 -22.70 -13.45
N GLN A 15 -18.33 -23.02 -12.51
CA GLN A 15 -16.89 -22.89 -12.70
C GLN A 15 -16.27 -24.27 -12.98
N ALA A 16 -15.65 -24.41 -14.15
CA ALA A 16 -14.78 -25.55 -14.43
C ALA A 16 -13.59 -25.54 -13.45
N PRO A 17 -13.28 -26.66 -12.78
CA PRO A 17 -12.20 -26.71 -11.82
C PRO A 17 -10.85 -26.45 -12.50
N VAL A 18 -10.09 -25.48 -11.99
CA VAL A 18 -8.67 -25.32 -12.37
C VAL A 18 -7.94 -26.62 -12.02
N PRO A 19 -7.25 -27.28 -12.98
CA PRO A 19 -6.63 -28.58 -12.74
C PRO A 19 -5.68 -28.54 -11.54
N ARG A 20 -5.81 -29.47 -10.59
CA ARG A 20 -4.99 -29.55 -9.37
C ARG A 20 -3.48 -29.57 -9.67
N GLY A 21 -3.07 -30.12 -10.81
CA GLY A 21 -1.66 -30.15 -11.25
C GLY A 21 -1.05 -28.77 -11.52
N SER A 22 -1.85 -27.76 -11.90
CA SER A 22 -1.34 -26.42 -12.21
C SER A 22 -0.86 -25.66 -10.97
N ASN A 23 -1.51 -25.85 -9.82
CA ASN A 23 -1.13 -25.14 -8.59
C ASN A 23 0.16 -25.70 -7.98
N ALA A 24 0.37 -27.02 -8.03
CA ALA A 24 1.60 -27.65 -7.54
C ALA A 24 2.82 -27.23 -8.36
N ALA A 25 2.67 -27.16 -9.69
CA ALA A 25 3.73 -26.68 -10.58
C ALA A 25 4.12 -25.22 -10.28
N VAL A 26 3.14 -24.33 -10.08
CA VAL A 26 3.42 -22.93 -9.75
C VAL A 26 4.05 -22.80 -8.36
N ALA A 27 3.57 -23.54 -7.36
CA ALA A 27 4.18 -23.55 -6.04
C ALA A 27 5.64 -24.04 -6.10
N GLY A 28 5.91 -25.10 -6.88
CA GLY A 28 7.26 -25.60 -7.14
C GLY A 28 8.14 -24.55 -7.84
N ALA A 29 7.61 -23.83 -8.83
CA ALA A 29 8.33 -22.76 -9.51
C ALA A 29 8.66 -21.58 -8.58
N ILE A 30 7.71 -21.17 -7.71
CA ILE A 30 7.95 -20.13 -6.69
C ILE A 30 9.02 -20.62 -5.71
N ALA A 31 8.94 -21.86 -5.22
CA ALA A 31 9.94 -22.40 -4.31
C ALA A 31 11.34 -22.48 -4.96
N ALA A 32 11.43 -22.97 -6.20
CA ALA A 32 12.69 -23.10 -6.93
C ALA A 32 13.32 -21.73 -7.22
N LEU A 33 12.52 -20.75 -7.65
CA LEU A 33 13.00 -19.37 -7.87
C LEU A 33 13.43 -18.72 -6.55
N GLY A 34 12.67 -18.88 -5.48
CA GLY A 34 13.05 -18.38 -4.16
C GLY A 34 14.36 -18.99 -3.67
N LEU A 35 14.55 -20.30 -3.83
CA LEU A 35 15.81 -20.98 -3.50
C LEU A 35 16.97 -20.43 -4.34
N LEU A 36 16.76 -20.25 -5.65
CA LEU A 36 17.79 -19.68 -6.54
C LEU A 36 18.19 -18.27 -6.12
N LEU A 37 17.22 -17.40 -5.80
CA LEU A 37 17.48 -16.03 -5.34
C LEU A 37 18.17 -16.02 -3.97
N TRP A 38 17.79 -16.92 -3.08
CA TRP A 38 18.47 -17.09 -1.79
C TRP A 38 19.91 -17.55 -1.96
N VAL A 39 20.18 -18.57 -2.78
CA VAL A 39 21.56 -19.02 -3.08
C VAL A 39 22.36 -17.90 -3.72
N ALA A 40 21.78 -17.20 -4.70
CA ALA A 40 22.46 -16.12 -5.41
C ALA A 40 22.83 -14.96 -4.47
N SER A 41 21.91 -14.50 -3.63
CA SER A 41 22.20 -13.45 -2.64
C SER A 41 23.17 -13.92 -1.56
N ARG A 42 23.07 -15.17 -1.09
CA ARG A 42 23.90 -15.68 -0.01
C ARG A 42 25.37 -15.88 -0.41
N PHE A 43 25.61 -16.34 -1.64
CA PHE A 43 26.95 -16.75 -2.09
C PHE A 43 27.56 -15.83 -3.16
N PHE A 44 26.75 -15.05 -3.87
CA PHE A 44 27.16 -14.23 -5.01
C PHE A 44 26.62 -12.79 -4.94
N ALA A 45 26.32 -12.27 -3.74
CA ALA A 45 25.74 -10.93 -3.55
C ALA A 45 26.53 -9.79 -4.24
N ALA A 46 27.86 -9.89 -4.29
CA ALA A 46 28.71 -8.90 -4.93
C ALA A 46 28.50 -8.84 -6.45
N ASP A 47 28.33 -10.00 -7.08
CA ASP A 47 28.18 -10.17 -8.53
C ASP A 47 26.74 -9.91 -9.03
N LEU A 48 25.79 -9.88 -8.10
CA LEU A 48 24.39 -9.60 -8.43
C LEU A 48 24.20 -8.16 -8.92
N PRO A 49 23.36 -7.94 -9.93
CA PRO A 49 23.02 -6.59 -10.38
C PRO A 49 22.28 -5.81 -9.28
N VAL A 50 22.30 -4.48 -9.37
CA VAL A 50 21.74 -3.59 -8.32
C VAL A 50 20.25 -3.84 -8.03
N TRP A 51 19.51 -4.34 -9.03
CA TRP A 51 18.08 -4.66 -8.93
C TRP A 51 17.78 -6.08 -8.41
N ALA A 52 18.80 -6.93 -8.27
CA ALA A 52 18.63 -8.26 -7.69
C ALA A 52 18.63 -8.19 -6.14
N PRO A 53 18.11 -9.24 -5.46
CA PRO A 53 18.08 -9.26 -4.01
C PRO A 53 19.45 -9.08 -3.37
N TRP A 54 19.60 -8.07 -2.51
CA TRP A 54 20.82 -7.84 -1.74
C TRP A 54 20.87 -8.76 -0.52
N ASP A 55 19.84 -8.66 0.33
CA ASP A 55 19.62 -9.55 1.48
C ASP A 55 18.26 -10.23 1.31
N PHE A 56 18.26 -11.46 0.81
CA PHE A 56 17.03 -12.10 0.38
C PHE A 56 16.13 -12.45 1.57
N SER A 57 15.06 -11.66 1.71
CA SER A 57 13.99 -11.96 2.65
C SER A 57 12.95 -12.91 2.03
N VAL A 58 12.87 -14.12 2.57
CA VAL A 58 11.87 -15.12 2.17
C VAL A 58 10.45 -14.57 2.33
N LEU A 59 10.19 -13.81 3.40
CA LEU A 59 8.85 -13.28 3.68
C LEU A 59 8.41 -12.26 2.62
N TRP A 60 9.29 -11.31 2.25
CA TRP A 60 8.99 -10.33 1.21
C TRP A 60 8.80 -11.01 -0.15
N TYR A 61 9.64 -12.00 -0.46
CA TYR A 61 9.50 -12.84 -1.65
C TYR A 61 8.15 -13.55 -1.73
N LEU A 62 7.76 -14.26 -0.67
CA LEU A 62 6.48 -14.96 -0.64
C LEU A 62 5.31 -13.98 -0.70
N GLY A 63 5.37 -12.85 0.02
CA GLY A 63 4.37 -11.80 -0.04
C GLY A 63 4.16 -11.28 -1.46
N PHE A 64 5.25 -10.97 -2.16
CA PHE A 64 5.21 -10.50 -3.56
C PHE A 64 4.68 -11.59 -4.52
N ALA A 65 5.31 -12.78 -4.50
CA ALA A 65 5.04 -13.85 -5.45
C ALA A 65 3.63 -14.43 -5.28
N LEU A 66 3.19 -14.68 -4.05
CA LEU A 66 1.86 -15.24 -3.78
C LEU A 66 0.76 -14.23 -4.09
N THR A 67 0.94 -12.96 -3.74
CA THR A 67 -0.05 -11.92 -4.06
C THR A 67 -0.16 -11.72 -5.57
N GLY A 68 0.96 -11.67 -6.29
CA GLY A 68 0.98 -11.60 -7.76
C GLY A 68 0.32 -12.82 -8.42
N TRP A 69 0.62 -14.03 -7.93
CA TRP A 69 0.00 -15.26 -8.41
C TRP A 69 -1.51 -15.28 -8.19
N VAL A 70 -1.97 -14.94 -6.97
CA VAL A 70 -3.40 -14.83 -6.65
C VAL A 70 -4.07 -13.78 -7.53
N TYR A 71 -3.43 -12.63 -7.77
CA TYR A 71 -3.98 -11.60 -8.65
C TYR A 71 -4.13 -12.08 -10.09
N VAL A 72 -3.11 -12.72 -10.66
CA VAL A 72 -3.16 -13.29 -12.02
C VAL A 72 -4.25 -14.36 -12.14
N ARG A 73 -4.41 -15.22 -11.12
CA ARG A 73 -5.54 -16.17 -11.06
C ARG A 73 -6.88 -15.44 -11.03
N GLY A 74 -6.98 -14.37 -10.26
CA GLY A 74 -8.14 -13.52 -10.19
C GLY A 74 -8.47 -12.86 -11.53
N LEU A 75 -7.47 -12.37 -12.27
CA LEU A 75 -7.63 -11.75 -13.58
C LEU A 75 -8.20 -12.71 -14.64
N ARG A 76 -7.86 -14.00 -14.56
CA ARG A 76 -8.44 -15.02 -15.44
C ARG A 76 -9.94 -15.25 -15.20
N ILE A 77 -10.43 -14.93 -14.00
CA ILE A 77 -11.84 -15.07 -13.61
C ILE A 77 -12.58 -13.74 -13.79
N THR A 78 -11.93 -12.63 -13.46
CA THR A 78 -12.47 -11.28 -13.58
C THR A 78 -11.41 -10.41 -14.26
N PRO A 79 -11.43 -10.35 -15.60
CA PRO A 79 -10.58 -9.44 -16.35
C PRO A 79 -10.77 -8.00 -15.87
N GLN A 80 -9.67 -7.28 -15.76
CA GLN A 80 -9.64 -5.87 -15.36
C GLN A 80 -9.07 -5.03 -16.51
N PRO A 81 -9.44 -3.75 -16.62
CA PRO A 81 -8.84 -2.84 -17.59
C PRO A 81 -7.32 -2.70 -17.33
N GLY A 82 -6.55 -2.53 -18.41
CA GLY A 82 -5.09 -2.53 -18.37
C GLY A 82 -4.48 -1.52 -17.39
N TRP A 83 -5.10 -0.35 -17.20
CA TRP A 83 -4.62 0.66 -16.24
C TRP A 83 -4.65 0.17 -14.79
N ARG A 84 -5.66 -0.64 -14.38
CA ARG A 84 -5.72 -1.24 -13.03
C ARG A 84 -4.63 -2.29 -12.84
N ILE A 85 -4.37 -3.07 -13.89
CA ILE A 85 -3.28 -4.06 -13.89
C ILE A 85 -1.94 -3.34 -13.77
N GLY A 86 -1.75 -2.26 -14.55
CA GLY A 86 -0.55 -1.44 -14.53
C GLY A 86 -0.28 -0.81 -13.16
N PHE A 87 -1.27 -0.16 -12.54
CA PHE A 87 -1.10 0.42 -11.20
C PHE A 87 -0.83 -0.62 -10.12
N PHE A 88 -1.53 -1.75 -10.13
CA PHE A 88 -1.29 -2.83 -9.18
C PHE A 88 0.14 -3.38 -9.33
N ALA A 89 0.55 -3.68 -10.56
CA ALA A 89 1.89 -4.19 -10.84
C ALA A 89 2.97 -3.18 -10.44
N MET A 90 2.78 -1.89 -10.78
CA MET A 90 3.70 -0.82 -10.42
C MET A 90 3.83 -0.68 -8.89
N GLY A 91 2.72 -0.66 -8.16
CA GLY A 91 2.76 -0.56 -6.70
C GLY A 91 3.47 -1.75 -6.05
N MET A 92 3.22 -2.97 -6.52
CA MET A 92 3.94 -4.18 -6.08
C MET A 92 5.44 -4.09 -6.39
N LEU A 93 5.80 -3.67 -7.60
CA LEU A 93 7.20 -3.55 -8.05
C LEU A 93 7.96 -2.46 -7.29
N LEU A 94 7.31 -1.34 -6.96
CA LEU A 94 7.92 -0.29 -6.14
C LEU A 94 8.22 -0.77 -4.72
N ILE A 95 7.29 -1.49 -4.09
CA ILE A 95 7.50 -2.10 -2.78
C ILE A 95 8.68 -3.10 -2.85
N TRP A 96 8.70 -3.95 -3.87
CA TRP A 96 9.82 -4.87 -4.11
C TRP A 96 11.16 -4.12 -4.28
N ALA A 97 11.16 -3.08 -5.09
CA ALA A 97 12.36 -2.31 -5.41
C ALA A 97 13.02 -1.76 -4.15
N VAL A 98 12.24 -1.22 -3.20
CA VAL A 98 12.81 -0.58 -2.01
C VAL A 98 13.07 -1.54 -0.84
N LEU A 99 12.59 -2.79 -0.88
CA LEU A 99 12.68 -3.76 0.23
C LEU A 99 13.45 -5.05 -0.08
N GLN A 100 13.90 -5.24 -1.32
CA GLN A 100 14.69 -6.42 -1.69
C GLN A 100 15.99 -6.07 -2.41
N THR A 101 16.01 -4.95 -3.13
CA THR A 101 17.18 -4.57 -3.91
C THR A 101 18.24 -3.87 -3.05
N ARG A 102 19.38 -3.51 -3.65
CA ARG A 102 20.42 -2.73 -2.98
C ARG A 102 19.93 -1.35 -2.49
N PHE A 103 18.73 -0.91 -2.86
CA PHE A 103 18.11 0.27 -2.26
C PHE A 103 17.99 0.13 -0.73
N GLU A 104 17.64 -1.05 -0.23
CA GLU A 104 17.52 -1.30 1.22
C GLU A 104 18.86 -1.11 1.92
N TYR A 105 19.97 -1.57 1.31
CA TYR A 105 21.31 -1.31 1.81
C TYR A 105 21.58 0.20 1.93
N VAL A 106 21.24 0.99 0.90
CA VAL A 106 21.44 2.44 0.96
C VAL A 106 20.54 3.11 2.01
N ALA A 107 19.32 2.62 2.15
CA ALA A 107 18.37 3.06 3.17
C ALA A 107 18.80 2.70 4.60
N GLN A 108 19.69 1.72 4.79
CA GLN A 108 20.28 1.44 6.09
C GLN A 108 21.46 2.35 6.43
N HIS A 109 22.03 3.09 5.47
CA HIS A 109 23.23 3.90 5.69
C HIS A 109 23.01 5.40 5.52
N MET A 110 21.85 5.82 5.02
CA MET A 110 21.47 7.24 4.91
C MET A 110 20.04 7.44 5.40
N PHE A 111 19.82 8.38 6.32
CA PHE A 111 18.49 8.66 6.86
C PHE A 111 17.53 9.13 5.78
N PHE A 112 17.93 10.05 4.91
CA PHE A 112 17.03 10.52 3.85
C PHE A 112 16.63 9.38 2.90
N MET A 113 17.54 8.44 2.61
CA MET A 113 17.23 7.30 1.75
C MET A 113 16.28 6.32 2.44
N ASN A 114 16.44 6.15 3.76
CA ASN A 114 15.47 5.46 4.59
C ASN A 114 14.07 6.11 4.49
N ARG A 115 14.01 7.44 4.54
CA ARG A 115 12.74 8.17 4.39
C ARG A 115 12.13 7.99 3.00
N ILE A 116 12.93 7.98 1.94
CA ILE A 116 12.45 7.63 0.58
C ILE A 116 11.89 6.21 0.56
N GLN A 117 12.59 5.25 1.16
CA GLN A 117 12.13 3.86 1.29
C GLN A 117 10.74 3.81 1.91
N HIS A 118 10.56 4.49 3.04
CA HIS A 118 9.31 4.54 3.78
C HIS A 118 8.20 5.24 3.00
N VAL A 119 8.48 6.37 2.33
CA VAL A 119 7.49 7.03 1.46
C VAL A 119 7.04 6.10 0.33
N VAL A 120 7.96 5.36 -0.30
CA VAL A 120 7.61 4.43 -1.37
C VAL A 120 6.80 3.24 -0.83
N MET A 121 7.24 2.62 0.27
CA MET A 121 6.62 1.39 0.78
C MET A 121 5.30 1.64 1.53
N HIS A 122 5.11 2.82 2.13
CA HIS A 122 3.92 3.18 2.94
C HIS A 122 2.93 4.05 2.18
N HIS A 123 3.41 4.92 1.27
CA HIS A 123 2.56 5.85 0.53
C HIS A 123 2.44 5.42 -0.94
N LEU A 124 3.48 5.62 -1.74
CA LEU A 124 3.35 5.53 -3.20
C LEU A 124 2.93 4.12 -3.67
N GLY A 125 3.62 3.07 -3.23
CA GLY A 125 3.30 1.69 -3.60
C GLY A 125 1.88 1.28 -3.20
N PRO A 126 1.53 1.37 -1.90
CA PRO A 126 0.18 1.10 -1.42
C PRO A 126 -0.92 1.96 -2.04
N PHE A 127 -0.66 3.25 -2.31
CA PHE A 127 -1.61 4.13 -2.98
C PHE A 127 -1.94 3.64 -4.40
N LEU A 128 -0.93 3.28 -5.19
CA LEU A 128 -1.15 2.73 -6.55
C LEU A 128 -1.90 1.39 -6.49
N ILE A 129 -1.58 0.53 -5.51
CA ILE A 129 -2.33 -0.71 -5.26
C ILE A 129 -3.79 -0.39 -4.93
N ALA A 130 -4.06 0.59 -4.06
CA ALA A 130 -5.43 0.95 -3.68
C ALA A 130 -6.23 1.55 -4.86
N VAL A 131 -5.61 2.41 -5.68
CA VAL A 131 -6.21 2.98 -6.91
C VAL A 131 -6.59 1.89 -7.92
N ALA A 132 -5.77 0.84 -8.05
CA ALA A 132 -6.10 -0.31 -8.89
C ALA A 132 -7.34 -1.09 -8.41
N TRP A 133 -7.75 -0.91 -7.15
CA TRP A 133 -8.85 -1.61 -6.49
C TRP A 133 -8.83 -3.13 -6.72
N PRO A 134 -7.73 -3.83 -6.38
CA PRO A 134 -7.50 -5.23 -6.74
C PRO A 134 -8.30 -6.20 -5.87
N TRP A 135 -8.91 -5.74 -4.77
CA TRP A 135 -9.48 -6.60 -3.72
C TRP A 135 -10.49 -7.65 -4.20
N PRO A 136 -11.48 -7.32 -5.07
CA PRO A 136 -12.41 -8.32 -5.60
C PRO A 136 -11.70 -9.36 -6.48
N THR A 137 -10.72 -8.92 -7.27
CA THR A 137 -9.92 -9.78 -8.15
C THR A 137 -9.06 -10.73 -7.33
N LEU A 138 -8.34 -10.21 -6.32
CA LEU A 138 -7.55 -11.00 -5.38
C LEU A 138 -8.42 -12.04 -4.67
N TYR A 139 -9.58 -11.63 -4.15
CA TYR A 139 -10.51 -12.53 -3.45
C TYR A 139 -10.98 -13.70 -4.35
N ARG A 140 -11.31 -13.43 -5.62
CA ARG A 140 -11.68 -14.47 -6.59
C ARG A 140 -10.51 -15.38 -6.96
N GLY A 141 -9.29 -14.86 -6.94
CA GLY A 141 -8.06 -15.63 -7.17
C GLY A 141 -7.66 -16.56 -6.01
N LEU A 142 -8.19 -16.34 -4.81
CA LEU A 142 -7.83 -17.13 -3.62
C LEU A 142 -8.22 -18.62 -3.78
N PRO A 143 -7.35 -19.56 -3.36
CA PRO A 143 -7.72 -20.94 -3.10
C PRO A 143 -8.87 -21.05 -2.08
N SER A 144 -9.70 -22.10 -2.19
CA SER A 144 -10.88 -22.29 -1.33
C SER A 144 -10.58 -22.24 0.17
N ARG A 145 -9.48 -22.85 0.63
CA ARG A 145 -9.06 -22.82 2.05
C ARG A 145 -8.74 -21.41 2.54
N LEU A 146 -8.04 -20.61 1.74
CA LEU A 146 -7.71 -19.23 2.10
C LEU A 146 -8.94 -18.32 2.02
N ARG A 147 -9.84 -18.59 1.06
CA ARG A 147 -11.13 -17.89 0.98
C ARG A 147 -11.96 -18.12 2.25
N ALA A 148 -12.02 -19.36 2.76
CA ALA A 148 -12.70 -19.67 4.02
C ALA A 148 -12.13 -18.91 5.24
N LEU A 149 -10.81 -18.65 5.27
CA LEU A 149 -10.20 -17.81 6.32
C LEU A 149 -10.63 -16.35 6.20
N VAL A 150 -10.61 -15.80 4.97
CA VAL A 150 -11.04 -14.42 4.69
C VAL A 150 -12.54 -14.21 4.93
N ASP A 151 -13.34 -15.24 4.72
CA ASP A 151 -14.78 -15.24 5.01
C ASP A 151 -15.09 -15.56 6.47
N GLY A 152 -14.08 -15.90 7.27
CA GLY A 152 -14.21 -16.18 8.69
C GLY A 152 -14.66 -14.95 9.48
N ARG A 153 -15.54 -15.15 10.47
CA ARG A 153 -16.10 -14.08 11.30
C ARG A 153 -15.04 -13.19 11.95
N TRP A 154 -13.94 -13.81 12.41
CA TRP A 154 -12.85 -13.13 13.11
C TRP A 154 -12.06 -12.21 12.20
N PHE A 155 -11.72 -12.68 10.99
CA PHE A 155 -11.06 -11.85 10.00
C PHE A 155 -11.96 -10.68 9.55
N GLY A 156 -13.25 -10.97 9.32
CA GLY A 156 -14.23 -9.94 8.99
C GLY A 156 -14.42 -8.90 10.11
N ALA A 157 -14.39 -9.31 11.37
CA ALA A 157 -14.46 -8.41 12.52
C ALA A 157 -13.19 -7.56 12.66
N PHE A 158 -12.01 -8.19 12.56
CA PHE A 158 -10.72 -7.50 12.59
C PHE A 158 -10.62 -6.43 11.49
N MET A 159 -10.96 -6.77 10.24
CA MET A 159 -10.96 -5.80 9.14
C MET A 159 -11.95 -4.65 9.37
N ARG A 160 -13.13 -4.91 9.94
CA ARG A 160 -14.09 -3.84 10.27
C ARG A 160 -13.60 -2.91 11.38
N PHE A 161 -12.85 -3.45 12.34
CA PHE A 161 -12.21 -2.67 13.40
C PHE A 161 -11.04 -1.86 12.86
N ALA A 162 -10.12 -2.49 12.12
CA ALA A 162 -8.95 -1.84 11.56
C ALA A 162 -9.30 -0.76 10.51
N GLN A 163 -10.43 -0.89 9.83
CA GLN A 163 -10.93 0.09 8.86
C GLN A 163 -11.84 1.17 9.46
N GLN A 164 -12.00 1.22 10.79
CA GLN A 164 -12.60 2.38 11.44
C GLN A 164 -11.73 3.63 11.16
N PRO A 165 -12.33 4.78 10.82
CA PRO A 165 -11.60 6.01 10.46
C PRO A 165 -10.49 6.38 11.44
N GLU A 166 -10.79 6.34 12.74
CA GLU A 166 -9.91 6.77 13.82
C GLU A 166 -8.75 5.79 14.00
N ILE A 167 -9.04 4.49 13.87
CA ILE A 167 -8.03 3.43 13.96
C ILE A 167 -7.11 3.49 12.75
N ALA A 168 -7.65 3.63 11.54
CA ALA A 168 -6.86 3.72 10.32
C ALA A 168 -5.96 4.96 10.31
N ALA A 169 -6.49 6.15 10.64
CA ALA A 169 -5.67 7.36 10.74
C ALA A 169 -4.67 7.30 11.90
N GLY A 170 -5.09 6.75 13.04
CA GLY A 170 -4.24 6.59 14.23
C GLY A 170 -3.07 5.65 13.99
N LEU A 171 -3.29 4.53 13.29
CA LEU A 171 -2.21 3.61 12.90
C LEU A 171 -1.28 4.26 11.86
N PHE A 172 -1.84 4.94 10.86
CA PHE A 172 -1.09 5.60 9.79
C PHE A 172 -0.11 6.66 10.30
N VAL A 173 -0.58 7.55 11.16
CA VAL A 173 0.28 8.58 11.77
C VAL A 173 1.10 8.01 12.92
N GLY A 174 0.49 7.14 13.74
CA GLY A 174 1.09 6.61 14.95
C GLY A 174 2.30 5.72 14.69
N LEU A 175 2.27 4.87 13.66
CA LEU A 175 3.42 4.08 13.25
C LEU A 175 4.56 4.97 12.74
N ILE A 176 4.24 6.00 11.94
CA ILE A 176 5.24 6.98 11.49
C ILE A 176 5.90 7.66 12.70
N ALA A 177 5.11 8.14 13.65
CA ALA A 177 5.61 8.79 14.86
C ALA A 177 6.46 7.84 15.72
N LEU A 178 6.00 6.59 15.90
CA LEU A 178 6.70 5.56 16.66
C LEU A 178 8.07 5.25 16.05
N TRP A 179 8.12 4.95 14.76
CA TRP A 179 9.35 4.54 14.08
C TRP A 179 10.31 5.69 13.80
N LEU A 180 9.84 6.95 13.88
CA LEU A 180 10.67 8.15 13.81
C LEU A 180 11.09 8.68 15.17
N TYR A 181 10.53 8.16 16.26
CA TYR A 181 10.99 8.53 17.60
C TYR A 181 12.45 8.08 17.78
N PRO A 182 13.40 8.99 18.06
CA PRO A 182 14.82 8.68 17.87
C PRO A 182 15.35 7.44 18.63
N PRO A 183 15.03 7.23 19.92
CA PRO A 183 15.44 6.01 20.63
C PRO A 183 14.86 4.73 20.02
N VAL A 184 13.60 4.76 19.57
CA VAL A 184 12.95 3.59 18.95
C VAL A 184 13.56 3.32 17.58
N HIS A 185 13.78 4.36 16.78
CA HIS A 185 14.45 4.26 15.49
C HIS A 185 15.84 3.63 15.63
N PHE A 186 16.64 4.12 16.57
CA PHE A 186 17.98 3.59 16.83
C PHE A 186 17.96 2.09 17.13
N VAL A 187 17.08 1.64 18.03
CA VAL A 187 16.94 0.21 18.36
C VAL A 187 16.46 -0.60 17.15
N ALA A 188 15.48 -0.07 16.39
CA ALA A 188 14.97 -0.71 15.19
C ALA A 188 16.03 -0.88 14.10
N MET A 189 16.99 0.06 14.00
CA MET A 189 18.06 -0.02 13.00
C MET A 189 19.19 -0.98 13.38
N ILE A 190 19.37 -1.28 14.67
CA ILE A 190 20.40 -2.23 15.14
C ILE A 190 19.88 -3.68 15.17
N ASP A 191 18.58 -3.88 15.41
CA ASP A 191 17.96 -5.20 15.45
C ASP A 191 17.31 -5.55 14.10
N PRO A 192 17.81 -6.57 13.37
CA PRO A 192 17.24 -6.97 12.07
C PRO A 192 15.79 -7.43 12.14
N ALA A 193 15.37 -8.05 13.26
CA ALA A 193 14.00 -8.48 13.44
C ALA A 193 13.08 -7.26 13.63
N LEU A 194 13.50 -6.29 14.44
CA LEU A 194 12.72 -5.07 14.66
C LEU A 194 12.69 -4.18 13.42
N TYR A 195 13.79 -4.11 12.65
CA TYR A 195 13.83 -3.47 11.33
C TYR A 195 12.81 -4.11 10.37
N SER A 196 12.73 -5.43 10.36
CA SER A 196 11.73 -6.16 9.56
C SER A 196 10.31 -5.85 10.01
N VAL A 197 10.05 -5.80 11.32
CA VAL A 197 8.74 -5.42 11.89
C VAL A 197 8.37 -4.00 11.50
N MET A 198 9.31 -3.06 11.57
CA MET A 198 9.13 -1.69 11.12
C MET A 198 8.69 -1.66 9.65
N ASN A 199 9.43 -2.30 8.74
CA ASN A 199 9.12 -2.29 7.32
C ASN A 199 7.78 -2.99 7.00
N TRP A 200 7.50 -4.14 7.62
CA TRP A 200 6.22 -4.85 7.44
C TRP A 200 5.04 -4.06 7.95
N SER A 201 5.15 -3.47 9.15
CA SER A 201 4.09 -2.64 9.71
C SER A 201 3.78 -1.46 8.79
N MET A 202 4.80 -0.84 8.19
CA MET A 202 4.64 0.29 7.28
C MET A 202 3.94 -0.11 5.97
N VAL A 203 4.29 -1.24 5.36
CA VAL A 203 3.62 -1.70 4.14
C VAL A 203 2.17 -2.09 4.40
N VAL A 204 1.93 -2.87 5.46
CA VAL A 204 0.58 -3.36 5.79
C VAL A 204 -0.34 -2.20 6.14
N ASP A 205 0.14 -1.26 6.94
CA ASP A 205 -0.63 -0.08 7.32
C ASP A 205 -0.91 0.83 6.12
N GLY A 206 0.09 1.10 5.27
CA GLY A 206 -0.11 1.86 4.04
C GLY A 206 -1.20 1.23 3.16
N ILE A 207 -1.17 -0.09 2.97
CA ILE A 207 -2.21 -0.80 2.21
C ILE A 207 -3.58 -0.66 2.88
N LEU A 208 -3.65 -0.79 4.21
CA LEU A 208 -4.88 -0.65 4.97
C LEU A 208 -5.48 0.75 4.80
N PHE A 209 -4.70 1.79 5.08
CA PHE A 209 -5.16 3.18 5.06
C PHE A 209 -5.61 3.62 3.67
N TRP A 210 -4.80 3.38 2.64
CA TRP A 210 -5.17 3.77 1.28
C TRP A 210 -6.36 2.97 0.74
N SER A 211 -6.55 1.73 1.19
CA SER A 211 -7.77 0.96 0.87
C SER A 211 -9.03 1.55 1.49
N VAL A 212 -8.92 2.20 2.66
CA VAL A 212 -10.03 2.90 3.31
C VAL A 212 -10.33 4.21 2.60
N VAL A 213 -9.31 5.03 2.37
CA VAL A 213 -9.47 6.36 1.78
C VAL A 213 -9.93 6.27 0.32
N LEU A 214 -9.31 5.39 -0.47
CA LEU A 214 -9.57 5.27 -1.92
C LEU A 214 -10.62 4.22 -2.27
N ASP A 215 -11.47 3.81 -1.31
CA ASP A 215 -12.59 2.93 -1.61
C ASP A 215 -13.51 3.62 -2.64
N PRO A 216 -13.83 3.01 -3.80
CA PRO A 216 -14.71 3.62 -4.78
C PRO A 216 -16.19 3.39 -4.47
N ARG A 217 -16.54 2.59 -3.45
CA ARG A 217 -17.93 2.22 -3.16
C ARG A 217 -18.66 3.35 -2.41
N PRO A 218 -19.96 3.57 -2.69
CA PRO A 218 -20.78 4.57 -1.96
C PRO A 218 -20.86 4.26 -0.46
N LYS A 219 -21.08 2.99 -0.11
CA LYS A 219 -21.06 2.49 1.27
C LYS A 219 -19.86 1.54 1.42
N ALA A 220 -18.71 2.10 1.81
CA ALA A 220 -17.55 1.29 2.18
C ALA A 220 -17.81 0.48 3.45
N LEU A 221 -16.89 -0.45 3.73
CA LEU A 221 -16.80 -1.07 5.06
C LEU A 221 -16.69 0.02 6.14
N ALA A 222 -17.23 -0.28 7.33
CA ALA A 222 -17.30 0.66 8.45
C ALA A 222 -18.11 1.95 8.21
N HIS A 223 -18.96 2.02 7.18
CA HIS A 223 -19.83 3.17 6.88
C HIS A 223 -19.08 4.48 6.58
N ASN A 224 -17.82 4.39 6.14
CA ASN A 224 -17.02 5.55 5.79
C ASN A 224 -17.63 6.29 4.59
N SER A 225 -18.19 7.49 4.78
CA SER A 225 -18.69 8.31 3.67
C SER A 225 -17.53 8.89 2.86
N PHE A 226 -17.81 9.41 1.66
CA PHE A 226 -16.78 10.10 0.87
C PHE A 226 -16.22 11.33 1.62
N ALA A 227 -17.06 12.04 2.37
CA ALA A 227 -16.63 13.16 3.21
C ALA A 227 -15.65 12.69 4.31
N VAL A 228 -15.95 11.59 5.01
CA VAL A 228 -15.03 11.02 6.02
C VAL A 228 -13.71 10.64 5.37
N ARG A 229 -13.72 9.99 4.20
CA ARG A 229 -12.49 9.60 3.49
C ARG A 229 -11.64 10.82 3.07
N ALA A 230 -12.28 11.88 2.60
CA ALA A 230 -11.59 13.13 2.27
C ALA A 230 -10.99 13.78 3.53
N VAL A 231 -11.73 13.82 4.65
CA VAL A 231 -11.23 14.31 5.94
C VAL A 231 -10.05 13.47 6.44
N LEU A 232 -10.10 12.14 6.31
CA LEU A 232 -8.97 11.27 6.66
C LEU A 232 -7.74 11.58 5.80
N GLY A 233 -7.92 11.69 4.48
CA GLY A 233 -6.84 12.00 3.55
C GLY A 233 -6.15 13.33 3.88
N VAL A 234 -6.90 14.38 4.22
CA VAL A 234 -6.32 15.68 4.64
C VAL A 234 -5.80 15.63 6.07
N GLY A 235 -6.50 14.95 6.98
CA GLY A 235 -6.21 14.96 8.41
C GLY A 235 -4.85 14.39 8.75
N VAL A 236 -4.46 13.29 8.11
CA VAL A 236 -3.15 12.65 8.33
C VAL A 236 -1.97 13.52 7.85
N MET A 237 -2.22 14.46 6.94
CA MET A 237 -1.22 15.37 6.42
C MET A 237 -0.59 16.22 7.54
N PHE A 238 -1.39 16.80 8.44
CA PHE A 238 -0.88 17.79 9.41
C PHE A 238 0.12 17.20 10.42
N PRO A 239 -0.14 16.04 11.06
CA PRO A 239 0.85 15.41 11.92
C PRO A 239 2.15 15.06 11.19
N GLN A 240 2.07 14.62 9.93
CA GLN A 240 3.27 14.30 9.14
C GLN A 240 4.09 15.56 8.79
N ILE A 241 3.43 16.67 8.46
CA ILE A 241 4.07 17.98 8.29
C ILE A 241 4.81 18.35 9.58
N ALA A 242 4.16 18.23 10.74
CA ALA A 242 4.76 18.57 12.03
C ALA A 242 5.98 17.69 12.35
N ILE A 243 5.87 16.37 12.19
CA ILE A 243 6.98 15.43 12.42
C ILE A 243 8.14 15.75 11.47
N GLY A 244 7.87 15.92 10.18
CA GLY A 244 8.89 16.23 9.18
C GLY A 244 9.59 17.56 9.45
N ALA A 245 8.84 18.60 9.84
CA ALA A 245 9.39 19.90 10.22
C ALA A 245 10.27 19.81 11.48
N LEU A 246 9.82 19.12 12.53
CA LEU A 246 10.61 18.92 13.76
C LEU A 246 11.95 18.23 13.47
N ILE A 247 11.95 17.24 12.57
CA ILE A 247 13.18 16.55 12.14
C ILE A 247 14.05 17.48 11.30
N ALA A 248 13.46 18.17 10.32
CA ALA A 248 14.20 19.00 9.38
C ALA A 248 14.87 20.20 10.04
N PHE A 249 14.21 20.81 11.03
CA PHE A 249 14.70 22.03 11.70
C PHE A 249 15.45 21.75 13.01
N ALA A 250 15.71 20.49 13.37
CA ALA A 250 16.53 20.19 14.54
C ALA A 250 18.00 20.56 14.29
N ASP A 251 18.61 21.24 15.26
CA ASP A 251 20.02 21.69 15.21
C ASP A 251 21.02 20.61 15.65
N SER A 252 20.53 19.44 16.05
CA SER A 252 21.33 18.29 16.48
C SER A 252 20.99 17.03 15.68
N ASP A 253 21.95 16.10 15.61
CA ASP A 253 21.74 14.80 14.98
C ASP A 253 20.84 13.93 15.87
N LEU A 254 19.58 13.78 15.47
CA LEU A 254 18.60 12.93 16.15
C LEU A 254 18.85 11.45 15.82
N TYR A 255 19.42 11.15 14.65
CA TYR A 255 19.53 9.78 14.11
C TYR A 255 21.00 9.33 14.05
N GLY A 256 21.66 9.31 15.20
CA GLY A 256 23.09 8.97 15.33
C GLY A 256 23.50 7.57 14.84
N PHE A 257 22.55 6.65 14.65
CA PHE A 257 22.79 5.32 14.06
C PHE A 257 23.60 5.39 12.76
N TYR A 258 23.24 6.32 11.86
CA TYR A 258 23.88 6.46 10.55
C TYR A 258 25.33 6.95 10.63
N ALA A 259 25.70 7.66 11.71
CA ALA A 259 27.08 8.02 11.96
C ALA A 259 27.92 6.80 12.39
N TRP A 260 27.31 5.84 13.10
CA TRP A 260 28.00 4.66 13.63
C TRP A 260 28.18 3.57 12.56
N CYS A 261 27.15 3.29 11.77
CA CYS A 261 27.23 2.32 10.66
C CYS A 261 27.97 2.86 9.43
N GLY A 262 28.18 4.17 9.36
CA GLY A 262 28.87 4.84 8.27
C GLY A 262 27.92 5.28 7.15
N ARG A 263 28.13 6.49 6.64
CA ARG A 263 27.34 7.06 5.55
C ARG A 263 27.94 6.68 4.20
N ILE A 264 27.07 6.26 3.26
CA ILE A 264 27.50 5.89 1.89
C ILE A 264 27.98 7.11 1.09
N TYR A 265 27.43 8.29 1.36
CA TYR A 265 27.81 9.54 0.71
C TYR A 265 28.58 10.41 1.71
N PRO A 266 29.93 10.39 1.73
CA PRO A 266 30.72 11.10 2.74
C PRO A 266 30.61 12.62 2.65
N SER A 267 30.18 13.15 1.50
CA SER A 267 29.97 14.57 1.28
C SER A 267 28.69 15.12 1.92
N ILE A 268 27.79 14.25 2.39
CA ILE A 268 26.55 14.62 3.07
C ILE A 268 26.75 14.41 4.57
N ASP A 269 26.81 15.51 5.32
CA ASP A 269 26.93 15.46 6.77
C ASP A 269 25.62 15.03 7.45
N ALA A 270 25.70 14.75 8.75
CA ALA A 270 24.57 14.22 9.53
C ALA A 270 23.35 15.15 9.51
N LEU A 271 23.58 16.46 9.68
CA LEU A 271 22.52 17.45 9.69
C LEU A 271 21.87 17.60 8.32
N SER A 272 22.63 17.57 7.22
CA SER A 272 22.04 17.63 5.87
C SER A 272 21.24 16.37 5.53
N ASP A 273 21.75 15.20 5.88
CA ASP A 273 21.04 13.92 5.72
C ASP A 273 19.68 13.95 6.45
N GLN A 274 19.67 14.35 7.72
CA GLN A 274 18.46 14.51 8.52
C GLN A 274 17.51 15.57 7.95
N ARG A 275 18.03 16.74 7.57
CA ARG A 275 17.25 17.84 6.99
C ARG A 275 16.47 17.38 5.77
N ILE A 276 17.15 16.74 4.83
CA ILE A 276 16.54 16.20 3.61
C ILE A 276 15.51 15.13 3.98
N GLY A 277 15.83 14.23 4.92
CA GLY A 277 14.90 13.23 5.41
C GLY A 277 13.62 13.81 6.03
N GLY A 278 13.72 14.87 6.83
CA GLY A 278 12.57 15.57 7.40
C GLY A 278 11.69 16.22 6.31
N LEU A 279 12.31 16.83 5.30
CA LEU A 279 11.58 17.37 4.13
C LEU A 279 10.85 16.26 3.34
N ILE A 280 11.44 15.06 3.24
CA ILE A 280 10.81 13.90 2.58
C ILE A 280 9.64 13.34 3.41
N VAL A 281 9.71 13.38 4.74
CA VAL A 281 8.58 12.99 5.62
C VAL A 281 7.42 13.99 5.47
N TRP A 282 7.73 15.25 5.21
CA TRP A 282 6.75 16.31 5.06
C TRP A 282 6.11 16.33 3.66
N ILE A 283 6.90 16.63 2.62
CA ILE A 283 6.37 17.14 1.35
C ILE A 283 5.69 16.05 0.50
N PRO A 284 6.35 14.93 0.14
CA PRO A 284 5.71 13.87 -0.65
C PRO A 284 4.44 13.30 -0.02
N PRO A 285 4.37 12.98 1.29
CA PRO A 285 3.12 12.52 1.90
C PRO A 285 1.96 13.52 1.81
N ALA A 286 2.25 14.82 1.95
CA ALA A 286 1.25 15.86 1.77
C ALA A 286 0.72 15.90 0.33
N MET A 287 1.59 15.72 -0.67
CA MET A 287 1.18 15.59 -2.07
C MET A 287 0.24 14.39 -2.28
N MET A 288 0.56 13.23 -1.69
CA MET A 288 -0.30 12.04 -1.78
C MET A 288 -1.67 12.28 -1.14
N SER A 289 -1.71 13.02 -0.02
CA SER A 289 -2.94 13.44 0.66
C SER A 289 -3.84 14.29 -0.26
N VAL A 290 -3.26 15.27 -0.96
CA VAL A 290 -3.98 16.09 -1.95
C VAL A 290 -4.53 15.24 -3.11
N LEU A 291 -3.70 14.35 -3.68
CA LEU A 291 -4.13 13.44 -4.74
C LEU A 291 -5.30 12.55 -4.28
N SER A 292 -5.25 12.09 -3.04
CA SER A 292 -6.30 11.24 -2.49
C SER A 292 -7.66 11.94 -2.44
N VAL A 293 -7.69 13.20 -2.01
CA VAL A 293 -8.91 14.02 -1.96
C VAL A 293 -9.48 14.22 -3.36
N ILE A 294 -8.65 14.53 -4.34
CA ILE A 294 -9.08 14.68 -5.74
C ILE A 294 -9.77 13.40 -6.23
N LEU A 295 -9.16 12.24 -5.96
CA LEU A 295 -9.73 10.94 -6.34
C LEU A 295 -11.02 10.61 -5.60
N VAL A 296 -11.12 10.92 -4.31
CA VAL A 296 -12.32 10.73 -3.50
C VAL A 296 -13.47 11.60 -4.00
N LEU A 297 -13.22 12.88 -4.29
CA LEU A 297 -14.21 13.79 -4.85
C LEU A 297 -14.66 13.36 -6.25
N ASN A 298 -13.73 12.90 -7.09
CA ASN A 298 -14.07 12.35 -8.40
C ASN A 298 -14.93 11.07 -8.28
N ALA A 299 -14.62 10.18 -7.33
CA ALA A 299 -15.42 9.00 -7.07
C ALA A 299 -16.83 9.36 -6.60
N MET A 300 -16.96 10.35 -5.71
CA MET A 300 -18.24 10.89 -5.25
C MET A 300 -19.06 11.42 -6.42
N ARG A 301 -18.47 12.27 -7.26
CA ARG A 301 -19.11 12.81 -8.47
C ARG A 301 -19.63 11.71 -9.39
N ILE A 302 -18.81 10.69 -9.68
CA ILE A 302 -19.20 9.57 -10.55
C ILE A 302 -20.39 8.78 -9.97
N VAL A 303 -20.45 8.63 -8.64
CA VAL A 303 -21.57 7.96 -7.97
C VAL A 303 -22.84 8.80 -8.07
N GLU A 304 -22.77 10.10 -7.79
CA GLU A 304 -23.91 11.03 -7.87
C GLU A 304 -24.48 11.12 -9.30
N GLU A 305 -23.63 11.20 -10.33
CA GLU A 305 -24.05 11.21 -11.74
C GLU A 305 -24.83 9.92 -12.10
N ARG A 306 -24.40 8.77 -11.58
CA ARG A 306 -25.10 7.48 -11.81
C ARG A 306 -26.42 7.38 -11.07
N GLU A 307 -26.51 7.92 -9.86
CA GLU A 307 -27.76 7.95 -9.10
C GLU A 307 -28.76 8.92 -9.74
N GLY A 308 -28.30 10.09 -10.19
CA GLY A 308 -29.12 11.05 -10.94
C GLY A 308 -29.64 10.50 -12.26
N ALA A 309 -28.82 9.76 -13.01
CA ALA A 309 -29.24 9.10 -14.26
C ALA A 309 -30.25 7.96 -14.05
N ASN A 310 -30.23 7.30 -12.89
CA ASN A 310 -31.13 6.19 -12.56
C ASN A 310 -32.38 6.63 -11.78
N ALA A 311 -32.54 7.92 -11.46
CA ALA A 311 -33.71 8.43 -10.78
C ALA A 311 -34.95 8.35 -11.71
N PRO A 312 -36.03 7.64 -11.32
CA PRO A 312 -37.24 7.56 -12.13
C PRO A 312 -37.93 8.94 -12.15
N GLY A 313 -37.76 9.68 -13.25
CA GLY A 313 -38.36 11.01 -13.42
C GLY A 313 -37.75 11.91 -14.49
N HIS A 314 -36.54 11.64 -15.00
CA HIS A 314 -35.92 12.44 -16.07
C HIS A 314 -36.27 11.96 -17.49
N GLY A 315 -37.49 11.45 -17.67
CA GLY A 315 -38.14 11.34 -18.97
C GLY A 315 -39.01 12.58 -19.19
N GLY A 316 -38.40 13.68 -19.65
CA GLY A 316 -39.15 14.83 -20.18
C GLY A 316 -39.51 15.92 -19.18
N THR A 317 -38.52 16.74 -18.80
CA THR A 317 -38.77 18.19 -18.68
C THR A 317 -37.78 18.87 -19.59
N ALA A 318 -38.19 19.05 -20.85
CA ALA A 318 -37.58 20.04 -21.71
C ALA A 318 -37.55 21.36 -20.93
N SER A 319 -36.35 21.89 -20.73
CA SER A 319 -36.13 23.23 -20.20
C SER A 319 -37.04 24.18 -20.97
N GLY A 320 -38.09 24.68 -20.31
CA GLY A 320 -38.87 25.80 -20.82
C GLY A 320 -37.88 26.93 -21.04
N GLY A 321 -37.68 27.30 -22.31
CA GLY A 321 -36.86 28.43 -22.68
C GLY A 321 -37.32 29.65 -21.88
N TRP A 322 -36.36 30.31 -21.23
CA TRP A 322 -36.58 31.57 -20.55
C TRP A 322 -37.18 32.58 -21.53
N THR A 323 -38.49 32.82 -21.45
CA THR A 323 -39.14 33.92 -22.16
C THR A 323 -39.05 35.13 -21.26
N GLY A 324 -38.01 35.94 -21.47
CA GLY A 324 -37.86 37.23 -20.82
C GLY A 324 -39.07 38.12 -21.08
N ARG A 325 -39.91 38.27 -20.07
CA ARG A 325 -40.83 39.39 -19.86
C ARG A 325 -40.87 39.68 -18.36
#